data_AF-A0A7J3LM68-F1
#
_entry.id   AF-A0A7J3LM68-F1
#
_cell.length_a   1.000
_cell.length_b   1.000
_cell.length_c   1.000
_cell.angle_alpha   90.00
_cell.angle_beta   90.00
_cell.angle_gamma   90.00
#
_symmetry.space_group_name_H-M   'P 1'
#
loop_
_entity.id
_entity.type
_entity.pdbx_description
1 polymer ?
#
loop_
_entity_poly.entity_id
_entity_poly.type
_entity_poly.pdbx_seq_one_letter_code
_entity_poly.pdbx_strand_id
1 'polypeptide(L)'
;MRSLRQQKRLQNRHPLKTSGNSRKRSRTSCSSRGSKLELKVQKRLSAAILKCSPKRIVFDSSRLSDIKEAITKADIRGLIRDRAIISVPARGISRHRARERQLKRIAGQRRGPGRRKGKATARLPDKDAWMAKIRNQRRFLNELKEKKMLSTEDFRMLYLKAKSGFFRSTRHIKLFIAEHKLVKSK
;
A
#
# COMPACT_ATOMS: atom_id res chain seq x y z
N MET A 1 14.95 -40.67 35.51
CA MET A 1 14.73 -41.37 34.23
C MET A 1 13.95 -40.45 33.28
N ARG A 2 14.60 -39.92 32.23
CA ARG A 2 13.98 -38.93 31.31
C ARG A 2 13.09 -39.63 30.29
N SER A 3 11.86 -39.12 30.11
CA SER A 3 10.80 -39.78 29.34
C SER A 3 11.19 -40.06 27.89
N LEU A 4 10.70 -41.18 27.36
CA LEU A 4 10.79 -41.61 25.95
C LEU A 4 10.26 -40.56 24.95
N ARG A 5 9.60 -39.49 25.44
CA ARG A 5 9.17 -38.32 24.65
C ARG A 5 10.28 -37.29 24.42
N GLN A 6 11.38 -37.32 25.19
CA GLN A 6 12.56 -36.47 24.99
C GLN A 6 13.59 -37.07 24.02
N GLN A 7 13.60 -38.39 23.81
CA GLN A 7 14.54 -39.05 22.88
C GLN A 7 14.15 -38.87 21.39
N LYS A 8 12.86 -38.71 21.06
CA LYS A 8 12.39 -38.54 19.66
C LYS A 8 12.51 -37.12 19.09
N ARG A 9 12.99 -36.13 19.86
CA ARG A 9 13.25 -34.75 19.37
C ARG A 9 14.68 -34.53 18.87
N LEU A 10 15.56 -35.52 19.03
CA LEU A 10 16.96 -35.45 18.62
C LEU A 10 17.24 -36.07 17.24
N GLN A 11 16.28 -36.79 16.62
CA GLN A 11 16.52 -37.50 15.36
C GLN A 11 16.04 -36.79 14.09
N ASN A 12 15.38 -35.63 14.17
CA ASN A 12 15.00 -34.84 13.00
C ASN A 12 15.51 -33.40 13.10
N ARG A 13 16.83 -33.23 13.19
CA ARG A 13 17.49 -31.97 12.80
C ARG A 13 18.00 -32.14 11.38
N HIS A 14 17.19 -31.74 10.41
CA HIS A 14 17.69 -31.58 9.05
C HIS A 14 18.85 -30.58 9.06
N PRO A 15 20.03 -30.93 8.52
CA PRO A 15 21.14 -30.02 8.44
C PRO A 15 20.78 -28.86 7.51
N LEU A 16 20.97 -27.63 8.00
CA LEU A 16 20.97 -26.44 7.15
C LEU A 16 22.11 -26.60 6.16
N LYS A 17 21.79 -26.98 4.90
CA LYS A 17 22.71 -26.88 3.78
C LYS A 17 22.95 -25.38 3.52
N THR A 18 23.91 -24.79 4.23
CA THR A 18 24.60 -23.59 3.79
C THR A 18 25.59 -24.01 2.71
N SER A 19 25.10 -24.36 1.53
CA SER A 19 25.95 -24.38 0.34
C SER A 19 26.24 -22.93 -0.01
N GLY A 20 27.34 -22.41 0.53
CA GLY A 20 27.97 -21.20 0.04
C GLY A 20 28.23 -21.38 -1.44
N ASN A 21 27.40 -20.79 -2.27
CA ASN A 21 27.64 -20.71 -3.70
C ASN A 21 28.68 -19.60 -3.92
N SER A 22 29.91 -19.86 -3.49
CA SER A 22 31.10 -19.13 -3.93
C SER A 22 31.38 -19.53 -5.38
N ARG A 23 30.44 -19.20 -6.29
CA ARG A 23 30.79 -19.04 -7.69
C ARG A 23 31.74 -17.86 -7.73
N LYS A 24 33.03 -18.17 -7.62
CA LYS A 24 34.12 -17.40 -8.21
C LYS A 24 33.60 -16.97 -9.58
N ARG A 25 33.17 -15.71 -9.69
CA ARG A 25 32.97 -15.10 -11.00
C ARG A 25 34.37 -15.05 -11.57
N SER A 26 34.71 -16.04 -12.38
CA SER A 26 35.81 -15.97 -13.32
C SER A 26 35.71 -14.61 -13.98
N ARG A 27 36.64 -13.72 -13.64
CA ARG A 27 36.91 -12.53 -14.43
C ARG A 27 37.51 -13.07 -15.73
N THR A 28 36.65 -13.46 -16.67
CA THR A 28 37.05 -13.61 -18.05
C THR A 28 37.40 -12.22 -18.56
N SER A 29 38.69 -11.91 -18.47
CA SER A 29 39.36 -10.91 -19.28
C SER A 29 39.35 -11.34 -20.74
N CYS A 30 39.32 -10.35 -21.64
CA CYS A 30 39.38 -10.47 -23.11
C CYS A 30 38.08 -11.03 -23.74
N SER A 31 37.52 -10.50 -24.83
CA SER A 31 37.98 -9.56 -25.83
C SER A 31 36.75 -9.15 -26.67
N SER A 32 36.46 -7.86 -26.71
CA SER A 32 35.84 -7.12 -27.82
C SER A 32 35.36 -5.78 -27.24
N ARG A 33 36.29 -4.84 -27.11
CA ARG A 33 35.92 -3.42 -27.27
C ARG A 33 35.58 -3.23 -28.75
N GLY A 34 34.50 -3.85 -29.20
CA GLY A 34 33.89 -3.53 -30.49
C GLY A 34 33.55 -2.05 -30.45
N SER A 35 33.93 -1.35 -31.52
CA SER A 35 33.62 0.06 -31.76
C SER A 35 32.27 0.42 -31.16
N LYS A 36 32.28 1.07 -30.00
CA LYS A 36 31.07 1.35 -29.25
C LYS A 36 30.31 2.40 -30.05
N LEU A 37 29.32 1.96 -30.83
CA LEU A 37 28.39 2.86 -31.50
C LEU A 37 27.75 3.74 -30.43
N GLU A 38 28.17 5.00 -30.40
CA GLU A 38 27.77 5.99 -29.39
C GLU A 38 26.37 6.53 -29.70
N LEU A 39 25.34 5.69 -29.52
CA LEU A 39 23.93 6.04 -29.74
C LEU A 39 23.30 6.85 -28.59
N LYS A 40 24.11 7.64 -27.88
CA LYS A 40 23.68 8.41 -26.70
C LYS A 40 22.66 9.48 -27.06
N VAL A 41 22.85 10.14 -28.20
CA VAL A 41 21.95 11.20 -28.69
C VAL A 41 20.59 10.60 -29.06
N GLN A 42 20.58 9.49 -29.79
CA GLN A 42 19.38 8.76 -30.18
C GLN A 42 18.63 8.23 -28.96
N LYS A 43 19.34 7.70 -27.94
CA LYS A 43 18.72 7.32 -26.65
C LYS A 43 18.09 8.52 -25.95
N ARG A 44 18.76 9.67 -25.94
CA ARG A 44 18.24 10.90 -25.31
C ARG A 44 17.01 11.43 -26.03
N LEU A 45 17.03 11.49 -27.36
CA LEU A 45 15.90 11.95 -28.18
C LEU A 45 14.70 11.01 -28.06
N SER A 46 14.95 9.69 -28.14
CA SER A 46 13.91 8.67 -27.95
C SER A 46 13.30 8.73 -26.55
N ALA A 47 14.11 8.99 -25.51
CA ALA A 47 13.66 9.17 -24.13
C ALA A 47 12.76 10.39 -23.96
N ALA A 48 13.10 11.50 -24.62
CA ALA A 48 12.29 12.71 -24.59
C ALA A 48 10.92 12.48 -25.28
N ILE A 49 10.89 11.73 -26.39
CA ILE A 49 9.65 11.42 -27.12
C ILE A 49 8.77 10.45 -26.33
N LEU A 50 9.34 9.35 -25.82
CA LEU A 50 8.61 8.30 -25.09
C LEU A 50 8.38 8.63 -23.60
N LYS A 51 8.83 9.80 -23.14
CA LYS A 51 8.76 10.27 -21.73
C LYS A 51 9.29 9.21 -20.75
N CYS A 52 10.38 8.55 -21.10
CA CYS A 52 10.99 7.48 -20.30
C CYS A 52 12.48 7.76 -20.03
N SER A 53 13.09 7.02 -19.11
CA SER A 53 14.53 7.12 -18.88
C SER A 53 15.32 6.58 -20.08
N PRO A 54 16.45 7.19 -20.49
CA PRO A 54 17.33 6.65 -21.52
C PRO A 54 17.81 5.22 -21.26
N LYS A 55 17.85 4.80 -19.99
CA LYS A 55 18.21 3.43 -19.59
C LYS A 55 17.14 2.40 -19.95
N ARG A 56 15.89 2.82 -20.15
CA ARG A 56 14.75 1.95 -20.48
C ARG A 56 14.58 1.72 -21.98
N ILE A 57 15.41 2.36 -22.80
CA ILE A 57 15.30 2.30 -24.26
C ILE A 57 16.21 1.23 -24.77
N VAL A 58 15.60 0.30 -25.50
CA VAL A 58 16.25 -0.83 -26.15
C VAL A 58 16.17 -0.60 -27.66
N PHE A 59 17.30 -0.81 -28.31
CA PHE A 59 17.42 -0.76 -29.76
C PHE A 59 17.46 -2.18 -30.29
N ASP A 60 16.83 -2.41 -31.43
CA ASP A 60 17.00 -3.64 -32.16
C ASP A 60 18.42 -3.72 -32.75
N SER A 61 19.06 -4.87 -32.61
CA SER A 61 20.42 -5.14 -33.12
C SER A 61 20.49 -5.21 -34.63
N SER A 62 19.38 -5.56 -35.30
CA SER A 62 19.36 -5.73 -36.77
C SER A 62 19.34 -4.39 -37.53
N ARG A 63 18.76 -3.34 -36.91
CA ARG A 63 18.53 -2.02 -37.52
C ARG A 63 19.40 -0.90 -36.92
N LEU A 64 20.57 -1.25 -36.40
CA LEU A 64 21.47 -0.28 -35.76
C LEU A 64 22.04 0.77 -36.73
N SER A 65 22.20 0.43 -38.01
CA SER A 65 22.57 1.36 -39.08
C SER A 65 21.55 2.49 -39.21
N ASP A 66 20.28 2.13 -39.38
CA ASP A 66 19.17 3.04 -39.63
C ASP A 66 18.93 3.94 -38.41
N ILE A 67 19.08 3.38 -37.21
CA ILE A 67 19.00 4.14 -35.95
C ILE A 67 20.14 5.16 -35.86
N LYS A 68 21.33 4.85 -36.37
CA LYS A 68 22.47 5.77 -36.34
C LYS A 68 22.25 6.96 -37.29
N GLU A 69 21.68 6.70 -38.46
CA GLU A 69 21.37 7.72 -39.47
C GLU A 69 20.23 8.67 -39.05
N ALA A 70 19.34 8.21 -38.17
CA ALA A 70 18.27 9.05 -37.62
C ALA A 70 18.81 10.16 -36.69
N ILE A 71 18.81 11.39 -37.19
CA ILE A 71 19.25 12.59 -36.45
C ILE A 71 18.03 13.35 -35.87
N THR A 72 16.93 13.43 -36.61
CA THR A 72 15.78 14.26 -36.20
C THR A 72 14.80 13.51 -35.30
N LYS A 73 13.95 14.26 -34.58
CA LYS A 73 12.86 13.67 -33.80
C LYS A 73 11.77 13.06 -34.68
N ALA A 74 11.66 13.44 -35.94
CA ALA A 74 10.67 12.87 -36.87
C ALA A 74 11.08 11.45 -37.27
N ASP A 75 12.35 11.25 -37.61
CA ASP A 75 12.91 9.95 -38.01
C ASP A 75 12.83 8.95 -36.86
N ILE A 76 13.16 9.39 -35.64
CA ILE A 76 13.03 8.56 -34.42
C ILE A 76 11.57 8.17 -34.18
N ARG A 77 10.58 9.03 -34.48
CA ARG A 77 9.16 8.66 -34.41
C ARG A 77 8.78 7.61 -35.46
N GLY A 78 9.39 7.64 -36.64
CA GLY A 78 9.30 6.56 -37.64
C GLY A 78 9.80 5.24 -37.08
N LEU A 79 11.03 5.23 -36.57
CA LEU A 79 11.66 4.03 -36.00
C LEU A 79 10.96 3.47 -34.75
N ILE A 80 10.29 4.32 -33.98
CA ILE A 80 9.42 3.88 -32.87
C ILE A 80 8.15 3.19 -33.41
N ARG A 81 7.53 3.73 -34.47
CA ARG A 81 6.35 3.12 -35.11
C ARG A 81 6.69 1.74 -35.68
N ASP A 82 7.87 1.62 -36.30
CA ASP A 82 8.38 0.38 -36.88
C ASP A 82 8.97 -0.60 -35.84
N ARG A 83 8.89 -0.25 -34.54
CA ARG A 83 9.38 -1.04 -33.39
C ARG A 83 10.90 -1.31 -33.37
N ALA A 84 11.69 -0.57 -34.13
CA ALA A 84 13.15 -0.62 -34.03
C ALA A 84 13.67 -0.01 -32.70
N ILE A 85 12.89 0.89 -32.10
CA ILE A 85 13.17 1.50 -30.79
C ILE A 85 12.02 1.21 -29.83
N ILE A 86 12.30 0.51 -28.73
CA ILE A 86 11.29 0.06 -27.75
C ILE A 86 11.60 0.62 -26.37
N SER A 87 10.57 1.05 -25.64
CA SER A 87 10.69 1.35 -24.21
C SER A 87 10.29 0.13 -23.37
N VAL A 88 11.20 -0.31 -22.50
CA VAL A 88 10.93 -1.35 -21.51
C VAL A 88 10.10 -0.74 -20.37
N PRO A 89 9.02 -1.37 -19.89
CA PRO A 89 8.24 -0.86 -18.76
C PRO A 89 9.10 -0.70 -17.49
N ALA A 90 8.73 0.25 -16.63
CA ALA A 90 9.44 0.43 -15.36
C ALA A 90 9.24 -0.79 -14.45
N ARG A 91 10.32 -1.26 -13.82
CA ARG A 91 10.23 -2.37 -12.86
C ARG A 91 9.54 -1.89 -11.57
N GLY A 92 8.30 -2.33 -11.37
CA GLY A 92 7.56 -2.08 -10.13
C GLY A 92 8.00 -2.96 -8.96
N ILE A 93 7.74 -2.51 -7.73
CA ILE A 93 7.93 -3.32 -6.52
C ILE A 93 6.62 -4.06 -6.19
N SER A 94 6.70 -5.36 -5.94
CA SER A 94 5.52 -6.14 -5.56
C SER A 94 4.98 -5.72 -4.19
N ARG A 95 3.66 -5.56 -4.09
CA ARG A 95 2.96 -5.23 -2.83
C ARG A 95 2.29 -6.44 -2.16
N HIS A 96 2.51 -7.66 -2.66
CA HIS A 96 1.82 -8.87 -2.20
C HIS A 96 1.95 -9.10 -0.68
N ARG A 97 3.19 -9.17 -0.16
CA ARG A 97 3.46 -9.35 1.29
C ARG A 97 2.89 -8.21 2.15
N ALA A 98 2.84 -6.99 1.63
CA ALA A 98 2.27 -5.85 2.33
C ALA A 98 0.74 -5.99 2.45
N ARG A 99 0.06 -6.38 1.35
CA ARG A 99 -1.38 -6.65 1.32
C ARG A 99 -1.77 -7.79 2.25
N GLU A 100 -1.05 -8.90 2.20
CA GLU A 100 -1.28 -10.04 3.09
C GLU A 100 -1.16 -9.64 4.58
N ARG A 101 -0.12 -8.86 4.93
CA ARG A 101 0.04 -8.33 6.28
C ARG A 101 -1.09 -7.39 6.68
N GLN A 102 -1.59 -6.57 5.75
CA GLN A 102 -2.71 -5.67 5.98
C GLN A 102 -4.01 -6.44 6.25
N LEU A 103 -4.32 -7.46 5.46
CA LEU A 103 -5.48 -8.34 5.68
C LEU A 103 -5.44 -9.00 7.06
N LYS A 104 -4.28 -9.57 7.44
CA LYS A 104 -4.07 -10.13 8.79
C LYS A 104 -4.28 -9.09 9.89
N ARG A 105 -3.86 -7.83 9.68
CA ARG A 105 -4.06 -6.73 10.64
C ARG A 105 -5.51 -6.26 10.73
N ILE A 106 -6.25 -6.26 9.61
CA ILE A 106 -7.69 -5.94 9.58
C ILE A 106 -8.47 -6.99 10.39
N ALA A 107 -8.13 -8.27 10.22
CA ALA A 107 -8.68 -9.38 11.01
C ALA A 107 -8.25 -9.38 12.50
N GLY A 108 -7.50 -8.36 12.97
CA GLY A 108 -7.08 -8.23 14.37
C GLY A 108 -5.76 -8.92 14.73
N GLN A 109 -5.19 -9.73 13.84
CA GLN A 109 -3.90 -10.38 14.07
C GLN A 109 -2.73 -9.37 14.02
N ARG A 110 -1.58 -9.74 14.57
CA ARG A 110 -0.35 -8.92 14.55
C ARG A 110 -0.50 -7.51 15.16
N ARG A 111 -1.45 -7.30 16.10
CA ARG A 111 -1.70 -6.03 16.82
C ARG A 111 -1.49 -6.09 18.35
N GLY A 112 -0.94 -7.20 18.86
CA GLY A 112 -0.67 -7.41 20.28
C GLY A 112 0.35 -6.42 20.88
N PRO A 113 0.48 -6.37 22.22
CA PRO A 113 1.28 -5.37 22.94
C PRO A 113 2.75 -5.37 22.52
N GLY A 114 3.39 -6.54 22.38
CA GLY A 114 4.81 -6.63 21.96
C GLY A 114 5.12 -6.13 20.55
N ARG A 115 4.11 -5.86 19.71
CA ARG A 115 4.30 -5.22 18.38
C ARG A 115 4.13 -3.70 18.42
N ARG A 116 3.67 -3.13 19.54
CA ARG A 116 3.41 -1.70 19.69
C ARG A 116 4.69 -1.03 20.20
N LYS A 117 5.17 -0.01 19.49
CA LYS A 117 6.39 0.74 19.84
C LYS A 117 6.13 2.17 20.35
N GLY A 118 4.91 2.69 20.15
CA GLY A 118 4.53 4.05 20.55
C GLY A 118 3.43 4.09 21.60
N LYS A 119 3.37 5.21 22.35
CA LYS A 119 2.34 5.51 23.36
C LYS A 119 0.92 5.41 22.75
N ALA A 120 -0.09 5.18 23.58
CA ALA A 120 -1.47 5.05 23.12
C ALA A 120 -1.97 6.32 22.42
N THR A 121 -1.69 7.48 23.02
CA THR A 121 -2.01 8.82 22.49
C THR A 121 -1.35 9.11 21.15
N ALA A 122 -0.15 8.59 20.89
CA ALA A 122 0.52 8.73 19.59
C ALA A 122 -0.10 7.85 18.49
N ARG A 123 -0.73 6.72 18.86
CA ARG A 123 -1.40 5.83 17.91
C ARG A 123 -2.83 6.26 17.61
N LEU A 124 -3.50 6.87 18.59
CA LEU A 124 -4.83 7.46 18.48
C LEU A 124 -4.89 8.64 19.46
N PRO A 125 -4.80 9.88 18.98
CA PRO A 125 -4.91 11.05 19.83
C PRO A 125 -6.29 11.15 20.48
N ASP A 126 -6.34 11.55 21.75
CA ASP A 126 -7.59 11.57 22.54
C ASP A 126 -8.60 12.55 21.95
N LYS A 127 -8.13 13.71 21.44
CA LYS A 127 -8.97 14.71 20.76
C LYS A 127 -9.62 14.12 19.50
N ASP A 128 -8.87 13.37 18.70
CA ASP A 128 -9.39 12.76 17.47
C ASP A 128 -10.42 11.67 17.79
N ALA A 129 -10.15 10.86 18.82
CA ALA A 129 -11.10 9.87 19.31
C ALA A 129 -12.40 10.52 19.81
N TRP A 130 -12.31 11.60 20.58
CA TRP A 130 -13.47 12.39 21.02
C TRP A 130 -14.24 13.00 19.87
N MET A 131 -13.54 13.63 18.91
CA MET A 131 -14.16 14.22 17.72
C MET A 131 -14.90 13.17 16.88
N ALA A 132 -14.29 12.00 16.64
CA ALA A 132 -14.94 10.91 15.91
C ALA A 132 -16.19 10.40 16.64
N LYS A 133 -16.11 10.24 17.98
CA LYS A 133 -17.22 9.82 18.83
C LYS A 133 -18.39 10.81 18.76
N ILE A 134 -18.15 12.10 19.02
CA ILE A 134 -19.21 13.11 19.09
C ILE A 134 -19.82 13.40 17.71
N ARG A 135 -19.02 13.39 16.64
CA ARG A 135 -19.52 13.58 15.26
C ARG A 135 -20.43 12.44 14.84
N ASN A 136 -20.09 11.19 15.18
CA ASN A 136 -20.95 10.04 14.91
C ASN A 136 -22.28 10.15 15.66
N GLN A 137 -22.24 10.47 16.96
CA GLN A 137 -23.44 10.68 17.77
C GLN A 137 -24.34 11.79 17.24
N ARG A 138 -23.77 12.95 16.89
CA ARG A 138 -24.53 14.10 16.36
C ARG A 138 -25.11 13.82 14.97
N ARG A 139 -24.36 13.13 14.11
CA ARG A 139 -24.87 12.69 12.80
C ARG A 139 -26.08 11.80 12.99
N PHE A 140 -25.99 10.81 13.89
CA PHE A 140 -27.11 9.92 14.20
C PHE A 140 -28.34 10.67 14.74
N LEU A 141 -28.15 11.65 15.64
CA LEU A 141 -29.26 12.48 16.13
C LEU A 141 -29.87 13.35 15.02
N ASN A 142 -29.05 13.90 14.11
CA ASN A 142 -29.54 14.65 12.95
C ASN A 142 -30.37 13.77 12.02
N GLU A 143 -29.91 12.55 11.73
CA GLU A 143 -30.67 11.57 10.92
C GLU A 143 -32.04 11.25 11.55
N LEU A 144 -32.12 11.13 12.87
CA LEU A 144 -33.40 10.91 13.57
C LEU A 144 -34.32 12.13 13.50
N LYS A 145 -33.75 13.34 13.56
CA LYS A 145 -34.50 14.59 13.42
C LYS A 145 -35.04 14.76 12.00
N GLU A 146 -34.23 14.49 10.98
CA GLU A 146 -34.63 14.54 9.57
C GLU A 146 -35.78 13.57 9.28
N LYS A 147 -35.75 12.39 9.89
CA LYS A 147 -36.84 11.40 9.83
C LYS A 147 -38.07 11.77 10.68
N LYS A 148 -38.05 12.90 11.39
CA LYS A 148 -39.11 13.37 12.31
C LYS A 148 -39.49 12.37 13.40
N MET A 149 -38.58 11.47 13.78
CA MET A 149 -38.80 10.49 14.86
C MET A 149 -38.65 11.12 16.26
N LEU A 150 -38.01 12.28 16.35
CA LEU A 150 -37.76 13.02 17.58
C LEU A 150 -38.39 14.41 17.51
N SER A 151 -38.92 14.88 18.64
CA SER A 151 -39.30 16.28 18.80
C SER A 151 -38.07 17.20 18.75
N THR A 152 -38.26 18.47 18.40
CA THR A 152 -37.18 19.47 18.43
C THR A 152 -36.60 19.64 19.85
N GLU A 153 -37.45 19.55 20.86
CA GLU A 153 -37.09 19.61 22.28
C GLU A 153 -36.24 18.42 22.70
N ASP A 154 -36.72 17.20 22.41
CA ASP A 154 -36.00 15.95 22.71
C ASP A 154 -34.65 15.91 22.00
N PHE A 155 -34.59 16.33 20.73
CA PHE A 155 -33.34 16.46 20.00
C PHE A 155 -32.38 17.41 20.71
N ARG A 156 -32.86 18.58 21.16
CA ARG A 156 -32.01 19.57 21.85
C ARG A 156 -31.46 19.00 23.16
N MET A 157 -32.29 18.33 23.95
CA MET A 157 -31.89 17.66 25.19
C MET A 157 -30.83 16.58 24.93
N LEU A 158 -31.08 15.68 23.98
CA LEU A 158 -30.12 14.62 23.61
C LEU A 158 -28.82 15.19 23.06
N TYR A 159 -28.88 16.27 22.28
CA TYR A 159 -27.68 16.93 21.73
C TYR A 159 -26.80 17.54 22.83
N LEU A 160 -27.41 18.17 23.84
CA LEU A 160 -26.69 18.71 24.99
C LEU A 160 -26.08 17.59 25.85
N LYS A 161 -26.79 16.48 26.07
CA LYS A 161 -26.25 15.28 26.74
C LYS A 161 -25.11 14.63 25.95
N ALA A 162 -25.19 14.62 24.62
CA ALA A 162 -24.08 14.17 23.78
C ALA A 162 -22.87 15.09 23.93
N LYS A 163 -23.06 16.42 23.91
CA LYS A 163 -21.98 17.41 24.12
C LYS A 163 -21.25 17.18 25.45
N SER A 164 -21.96 16.85 26.54
CA SER A 164 -21.36 16.56 27.84
C SER A 164 -20.70 15.18 27.94
N GLY A 165 -20.80 14.34 26.90
CA GLY A 165 -20.14 13.03 26.86
C GLY A 165 -20.89 11.90 27.56
N PHE A 166 -22.16 12.12 27.94
CA PHE A 166 -23.02 11.13 28.60
C PHE A 166 -23.13 9.83 27.79
N PHE A 167 -23.21 9.94 26.46
CA PHE A 167 -23.34 8.77 25.59
C PHE A 167 -22.00 8.09 25.29
N ARG A 168 -21.96 6.76 25.38
CA ARG A 168 -20.77 5.93 25.07
C ARG A 168 -20.69 5.57 23.59
N SER A 169 -21.84 5.33 22.95
CA SER A 169 -21.97 4.93 21.55
C SER A 169 -23.34 5.37 21.01
N THR A 170 -23.56 5.24 19.70
CA THR A 170 -24.89 5.44 19.09
C THR A 170 -25.91 4.45 19.61
N ARG A 171 -25.50 3.22 19.98
CA ARG A 171 -26.35 2.24 20.66
C ARG A 171 -26.84 2.74 22.02
N HIS A 172 -25.99 3.42 22.79
CA HIS A 172 -26.40 3.99 24.08
C HIS A 172 -27.49 5.07 23.90
N ILE A 173 -27.40 5.87 22.82
CA ILE A 173 -28.45 6.83 22.47
C ILE A 173 -29.77 6.11 22.17
N LYS A 174 -29.73 5.04 21.36
CA LYS A 174 -30.93 4.25 21.05
C LYS A 174 -31.59 3.67 22.30
N LEU A 175 -30.79 3.11 23.20
CA LEU A 175 -31.28 2.56 24.47
C LEU A 175 -31.98 3.64 25.31
N PHE A 176 -31.32 4.79 25.47
CA PHE A 176 -31.87 5.92 26.21
C PHE A 176 -33.20 6.43 25.62
N ILE A 177 -33.28 6.54 24.29
CA ILE A 177 -34.52 6.93 23.60
C ILE A 177 -35.65 5.92 23.86
N ALA A 178 -35.34 4.62 23.86
CA ALA A 178 -36.31 3.57 24.11
C ALA A 178 -36.81 3.57 25.57
N GLU A 179 -35.90 3.69 26.54
CA GLU A 179 -36.22 3.75 27.98
C GLU A 179 -37.11 4.95 28.31
N HIS A 180 -36.80 6.12 27.74
CA HIS A 180 -37.57 7.35 27.97
C HIS A 180 -38.75 7.53 27.01
N LYS A 181 -39.03 6.55 26.13
CA LYS A 181 -40.14 6.56 25.16
C LYS A 181 -40.22 7.85 24.33
N LEU A 182 -39.06 8.38 23.92
CA LEU A 182 -38.95 9.68 23.22
C LEU A 182 -39.23 9.57 21.71
N VAL A 183 -39.63 8.38 21.22
CA VAL A 183 -39.96 8.16 19.82
C VAL A 183 -41.38 8.62 19.57
N LYS A 184 -41.55 9.64 18.74
CA LYS A 184 -42.86 9.98 18.20
C LYS A 184 -43.17 8.99 17.07
N SER A 185 -44.15 8.12 17.26
CA SER A 185 -44.73 7.35 16.15
C SER A 185 -45.45 8.34 15.24
N LYS A 186 -45.18 8.22 13.94
CA LYS A 186 -46.03 8.83 12.93
C LYS A 186 -47.32 8.03 12.81
#